data_AF-A0A7W1EFN5-F1
#
_entry.id   AF-A0A7W1EFN5-F1
#
_cell.length_a   1.000
_cell.length_b   1.000
_cell.length_c   1.000
_cell.angle_alpha   90.00
_cell.angle_beta   90.00
_cell.angle_gamma   90.00
#
_symmetry.space_group_name_H-M   'P 1'
#
loop_
_entity.id
_entity.type
_entity.pdbx_description
1 polymer ?
#
loop_
_entity_poly.entity_id
_entity_poly.type
_entity_poly.pdbx_seq_one_letter_code
_entity_poly.pdbx_strand_id
1 'polypeptide(L)'
;MLFTVNGAVSNTGSSTLTGNIGTDIGAISGFGTATVTGSFYSSNAVTAQAKTDLIIGYTQLMSIPATATHPPSYGGGETLTTGVYTVAGAGSVGGNLTLDGLGDTAAVFIFRFGGAYTVGAASSVILINGARACNIFWVSEGAISIAASTIMKGTLIANNAAVSMAAGGDLDGRMLSTTGAVAYGPAIAYIPTCLNNIAIPPPPPCCNPNFGSTINFVLFTNNGAVSNTGASNLSVNLGSDLGVISGFGTATVSGTIENANAVTAQAKIDLNSLYNQLSITPVTNNSHAAAFGGGETLNTGVYYIGSAASLAGTLTLNAQGNPNAIFIFRILGAFSVAANSTILMLN
;
A
#
# COMPACT_ATOMS: atom_id res chain seq x y z
N MET A 1 -8.24 7.98 10.75
CA MET A 1 -9.46 8.41 10.06
C MET A 1 -9.19 9.65 9.24
N LEU A 2 -8.81 10.76 9.89
CA LEU A 2 -8.30 11.95 9.20
C LEU A 2 -6.78 11.93 9.29
N PHE A 3 -6.08 11.94 8.14
CA PHE A 3 -4.62 11.91 8.16
C PHE A 3 -4.01 12.61 6.95
N THR A 4 -2.91 13.32 7.18
CA THR A 4 -2.05 13.81 6.11
C THR A 4 -0.59 13.54 6.43
N VAL A 5 0.16 13.19 5.40
CA VAL A 5 1.63 13.09 5.49
C VAL A 5 2.24 14.47 5.64
N ASN A 6 1.74 15.47 4.93
CA ASN A 6 2.26 16.83 4.98
C ASN A 6 1.13 17.83 4.75
N GLY A 7 0.63 18.41 5.82
CA GLY A 7 -0.44 19.39 5.80
C GLY A 7 -1.08 19.60 7.16
N ALA A 8 -1.89 20.64 7.26
CA ALA A 8 -2.73 20.86 8.44
C ALA A 8 -3.93 19.90 8.43
N VAL A 9 -4.32 19.44 9.62
CA VAL A 9 -5.62 18.78 9.84
C VAL A 9 -6.48 19.72 10.65
N SER A 10 -7.62 20.12 10.10
CA SER A 10 -8.47 21.15 10.70
C SER A 10 -9.93 20.71 10.76
N ASN A 11 -10.62 21.15 11.81
CA ASN A 11 -12.06 21.04 11.95
C ASN A 11 -12.69 22.42 12.15
N THR A 12 -13.94 22.59 11.73
CA THR A 12 -14.75 23.77 12.05
C THR A 12 -16.07 23.34 12.68
N GLY A 13 -16.50 24.06 13.72
CA GLY A 13 -17.75 23.78 14.45
C GLY A 13 -17.80 22.42 15.16
N SER A 14 -19.01 21.96 15.46
CA SER A 14 -19.26 20.72 16.19
C SER A 14 -19.34 19.53 15.23
N SER A 15 -18.44 18.56 15.43
CA SER A 15 -18.38 17.31 14.64
C SER A 15 -18.39 16.09 15.56
N THR A 16 -18.82 14.95 15.04
CA THR A 16 -18.73 13.66 15.73
C THR A 16 -17.84 12.72 14.93
N LEU A 17 -16.72 12.31 15.51
CA LEU A 17 -15.63 11.64 14.81
C LEU A 17 -15.24 10.35 15.55
N THR A 18 -15.32 9.20 14.89
CA THR A 18 -14.85 7.92 15.44
C THR A 18 -13.63 7.43 14.68
N GLY A 19 -12.45 7.60 15.28
CA GLY A 19 -11.18 7.20 14.74
C GLY A 19 -10.06 8.21 14.98
N ASN A 20 -8.82 7.79 14.76
CA ASN A 20 -7.65 8.63 15.01
C ASN A 20 -7.54 9.80 14.02
N ILE A 21 -6.95 10.89 14.48
CA ILE A 21 -6.68 12.12 13.73
C ILE A 21 -5.18 12.36 13.77
N GLY A 22 -4.53 12.66 12.64
CA GLY A 22 -3.10 12.93 12.70
C GLY A 22 -2.48 13.62 11.51
N THR A 23 -1.29 14.15 11.73
CA THR A 23 -0.42 14.71 10.69
C THR A 23 1.02 14.34 10.96
N ASP A 24 1.75 13.88 9.95
CA ASP A 24 3.18 13.62 10.09
C ASP A 24 4.00 14.91 10.04
N ILE A 25 3.59 15.86 9.20
CA ILE A 25 4.15 17.22 9.12
C ILE A 25 3.00 18.22 9.05
N GLY A 26 2.82 19.02 10.10
CA GLY A 26 1.80 20.07 10.14
C GLY A 26 1.16 20.25 11.50
N ALA A 27 0.04 20.98 11.54
CA ALA A 27 -0.69 21.26 12.77
C ALA A 27 -2.08 20.62 12.77
N ILE A 28 -2.57 20.27 13.97
CA ILE A 28 -3.95 19.86 14.19
C ILE A 28 -4.68 20.98 14.93
N SER A 29 -5.86 21.40 14.44
CA SER A 29 -6.58 22.55 15.01
C SER A 29 -8.10 22.47 14.82
N GLY A 30 -8.85 23.25 15.62
CA GLY A 30 -10.29 23.44 15.43
C GLY A 30 -11.22 22.31 15.93
N PHE A 31 -10.69 21.35 16.70
CA PHE A 31 -11.46 20.23 17.28
C PHE A 31 -12.04 20.53 18.68
N GLY A 32 -11.94 21.77 19.18
CA GLY A 32 -12.33 22.10 20.57
C GLY A 32 -13.82 21.90 20.89
N THR A 33 -14.69 21.97 19.88
CA THR A 33 -16.13 21.69 19.99
C THR A 33 -16.54 20.35 19.39
N ALA A 34 -15.58 19.56 18.90
CA ALA A 34 -15.85 18.26 18.31
C ALA A 34 -15.86 17.15 19.37
N THR A 35 -16.73 16.16 19.20
CA THR A 35 -16.68 14.90 19.94
C THR A 35 -15.83 13.91 19.15
N VAL A 36 -14.65 13.58 19.68
CA VAL A 36 -13.72 12.65 19.02
C VAL A 36 -13.54 11.39 19.87
N THR A 37 -14.01 10.26 19.35
CA THR A 37 -13.71 8.92 19.87
C THR A 37 -12.48 8.38 19.14
N GLY A 38 -11.29 8.74 19.62
CA GLY A 38 -10.02 8.40 19.00
C GLY A 38 -8.86 9.13 19.66
N SER A 39 -7.67 8.99 19.09
CA SER A 39 -6.45 9.69 19.53
C SER A 39 -5.93 10.67 18.48
N PHE A 40 -5.25 11.70 18.95
CA PHE A 40 -4.55 12.68 18.12
C PHE A 40 -3.06 12.31 18.03
N TYR A 41 -2.49 12.36 16.83
CA TYR A 41 -1.07 12.08 16.60
C TYR A 41 -0.42 13.17 15.74
N SER A 42 0.70 13.71 16.21
CA SER A 42 1.46 14.73 15.49
C SER A 42 2.94 14.38 15.50
N SER A 43 3.54 14.25 14.31
CA SER A 43 4.98 14.06 14.09
C SER A 43 5.64 13.07 15.06
N ASN A 44 5.14 11.83 15.08
CA ASN A 44 5.65 10.76 15.94
C ASN A 44 5.75 9.43 15.19
N ALA A 45 6.19 8.37 15.88
CA ALA A 45 6.37 7.05 15.27
C ALA A 45 5.08 6.50 14.62
N VAL A 46 3.91 6.82 15.17
CA VAL A 46 2.62 6.38 14.62
C VAL A 46 2.31 7.11 13.31
N THR A 47 2.56 8.42 13.24
CA THR A 47 2.35 9.19 11.99
C THR A 47 3.38 8.84 10.93
N ALA A 48 4.61 8.55 11.33
CA ALA A 48 5.66 8.09 10.42
C ALA A 48 5.31 6.72 9.79
N GLN A 49 4.75 5.81 10.59
CA GLN A 49 4.23 4.54 10.07
C GLN A 49 3.00 4.76 9.19
N ALA A 50 2.04 5.57 9.62
CA ALA A 50 0.84 5.88 8.84
C ALA A 50 1.16 6.54 7.49
N LYS A 51 2.21 7.37 7.43
CA LYS A 51 2.76 7.93 6.18
C LYS A 51 3.23 6.81 5.26
N THR A 52 4.05 5.90 5.79
CA THR A 52 4.59 4.78 5.03
C THR A 52 3.45 3.90 4.50
N ASP A 53 2.49 3.55 5.35
CA ASP A 53 1.34 2.72 4.99
C ASP A 53 0.42 3.40 3.97
N LEU A 54 0.21 4.71 4.07
CA LEU A 54 -0.59 5.47 3.11
C LEU A 54 0.07 5.49 1.73
N ILE A 55 1.39 5.73 1.66
CA ILE A 55 2.12 5.72 0.39
C ILE A 55 2.04 4.32 -0.24
N ILE A 56 2.23 3.25 0.56
CA ILE A 56 2.08 1.87 0.09
C ILE A 56 0.67 1.61 -0.43
N GLY A 57 -0.37 1.97 0.33
CA GLY A 57 -1.76 1.78 -0.06
C GLY A 57 -2.12 2.53 -1.34
N TYR A 58 -1.66 3.78 -1.48
CA TYR A 58 -1.81 4.56 -2.71
C TYR A 58 -1.15 3.86 -3.91
N THR A 59 0.12 3.46 -3.79
CA THR A 59 0.85 2.77 -4.87
C THR A 59 0.18 1.46 -5.26
N GLN A 60 -0.30 0.68 -4.28
CA GLN A 60 -1.06 -0.55 -4.53
C GLN A 60 -2.33 -0.26 -5.32
N LEU A 61 -3.16 0.67 -4.87
CA LEU A 61 -4.42 1.04 -5.55
C LEU A 61 -4.17 1.54 -6.99
N MET A 62 -3.09 2.29 -7.20
CA MET A 62 -2.71 2.77 -8.53
C MET A 62 -2.17 1.65 -9.44
N SER A 63 -1.57 0.60 -8.87
CA SER A 63 -1.03 -0.53 -9.64
C SER A 63 -2.10 -1.51 -10.15
N ILE A 64 -3.31 -1.49 -9.58
CA ILE A 64 -4.37 -2.43 -9.98
C ILE A 64 -4.87 -2.06 -11.39
N PRO A 65 -4.89 -2.99 -12.36
CA PRO A 65 -5.39 -2.70 -13.70
C PRO A 65 -6.83 -2.20 -13.71
N ALA A 66 -7.13 -1.24 -14.59
CA ALA A 66 -8.50 -0.75 -14.75
C ALA A 66 -9.38 -1.84 -15.37
N THR A 67 -10.59 -2.00 -14.85
CA THR A 67 -11.62 -2.86 -15.45
C THR A 67 -12.49 -2.07 -16.42
N ALA A 68 -12.62 -0.75 -16.19
CA ALA A 68 -13.40 0.13 -17.06
C ALA A 68 -12.87 1.57 -17.01
N THR A 69 -13.05 2.29 -18.12
CA THR A 69 -12.98 3.76 -18.14
C THR A 69 -14.39 4.32 -17.92
N HIS A 70 -14.48 5.50 -17.33
CA HIS A 70 -15.75 6.17 -17.05
C HIS A 70 -15.72 7.64 -17.49
N PRO A 71 -16.84 8.21 -17.96
CA PRO A 71 -16.96 9.65 -18.14
C PRO A 71 -16.67 10.45 -16.86
N PRO A 72 -16.36 11.75 -16.93
CA PRO A 72 -16.01 12.55 -15.75
C PRO A 72 -17.08 12.65 -14.65
N SER A 73 -18.34 12.33 -14.93
CA SER A 73 -19.45 12.52 -14.00
C SER A 73 -20.12 11.19 -13.68
N TYR A 74 -20.01 10.75 -12.43
CA TYR A 74 -20.77 9.66 -11.83
C TYR A 74 -22.09 10.14 -11.22
N GLY A 75 -23.00 9.20 -10.96
CA GLY A 75 -24.22 9.43 -10.20
C GLY A 75 -25.45 9.50 -11.09
N GLY A 76 -26.38 10.41 -10.80
CA GLY A 76 -27.64 10.51 -11.56
C GLY A 76 -28.53 9.26 -11.47
N GLY A 77 -28.37 8.43 -10.42
CA GLY A 77 -29.08 7.16 -10.26
C GLY A 77 -28.34 5.95 -10.82
N GLU A 78 -27.11 6.13 -11.31
CA GLU A 78 -26.27 5.05 -11.79
C GLU A 78 -26.01 3.98 -10.71
N THR A 79 -25.93 2.72 -11.15
CA THR A 79 -25.51 1.58 -10.33
C THR A 79 -24.27 0.94 -10.94
N LEU A 80 -23.22 0.84 -10.13
CA LEU A 80 -21.95 0.21 -10.51
C LEU A 80 -21.75 -1.08 -9.73
N THR A 81 -21.12 -2.05 -10.37
CA THR A 81 -20.70 -3.32 -9.75
C THR A 81 -19.22 -3.28 -9.37
N THR A 82 -18.70 -4.36 -8.80
CA THR A 82 -17.28 -4.46 -8.40
C THR A 82 -16.35 -4.13 -9.58
N GLY A 83 -15.28 -3.36 -9.33
CA GLY A 83 -14.37 -2.96 -10.39
C GLY A 83 -13.40 -1.84 -10.05
N VAL A 84 -12.51 -1.57 -11.00
CA VAL A 84 -11.54 -0.48 -10.97
C VAL A 84 -11.84 0.48 -12.11
N TYR A 85 -12.45 1.60 -11.77
CA TYR A 85 -12.93 2.62 -12.69
C TYR A 85 -11.94 3.78 -12.81
N THR A 86 -11.64 4.19 -14.03
CA THR A 86 -10.72 5.32 -14.28
C THR A 86 -11.41 6.47 -15.01
N VAL A 87 -11.17 7.69 -14.52
CA VAL A 87 -11.47 8.96 -15.18
C VAL A 87 -10.14 9.63 -15.49
N ALA A 88 -9.91 9.98 -16.76
CA ALA A 88 -8.59 10.46 -17.21
C ALA A 88 -8.16 11.80 -16.60
N GLY A 89 -9.10 12.63 -16.15
CA GLY A 89 -8.83 13.94 -15.57
C GLY A 89 -9.67 14.17 -14.31
N ALA A 90 -10.12 15.41 -14.12
CA ALA A 90 -11.02 15.73 -13.03
C ALA A 90 -12.37 15.01 -13.19
N GLY A 91 -12.98 14.63 -12.08
CA GLY A 91 -14.28 13.99 -12.08
C GLY A 91 -15.15 14.36 -10.89
N SER A 92 -16.38 13.86 -10.91
CA SER A 92 -17.40 14.24 -9.94
C SER A 92 -18.41 13.14 -9.64
N VAL A 93 -19.06 13.21 -8.48
CA VAL A 93 -20.29 12.48 -8.16
C VAL A 93 -21.42 13.47 -7.89
N GLY A 94 -22.53 13.35 -8.63
CA GLY A 94 -23.73 14.16 -8.46
C GLY A 94 -24.97 13.30 -8.20
N GLY A 95 -25.74 13.62 -7.16
CA GLY A 95 -26.95 12.87 -6.80
C GLY A 95 -26.62 11.49 -6.24
N ASN A 96 -27.45 10.49 -6.56
CA ASN A 96 -27.28 9.13 -6.06
C ASN A 96 -26.33 8.34 -6.96
N LEU A 97 -25.37 7.65 -6.33
CA LEU A 97 -24.53 6.62 -6.93
C LEU A 97 -24.69 5.33 -6.11
N THR A 98 -25.13 4.26 -6.75
CA THR A 98 -25.32 2.96 -6.09
C THR A 98 -24.15 2.03 -6.40
N LEU A 99 -23.62 1.37 -5.39
CA LEU A 99 -22.58 0.35 -5.50
C LEU A 99 -23.16 -1.01 -5.11
N ASP A 100 -23.21 -1.91 -6.07
CA ASP A 100 -23.84 -3.23 -5.97
C ASP A 100 -22.77 -4.32 -5.84
N GLY A 101 -22.70 -4.94 -4.66
CA GLY A 101 -21.79 -6.04 -4.40
C GLY A 101 -22.20 -7.37 -5.04
N LEU A 102 -23.38 -7.45 -5.65
CA LEU A 102 -23.95 -8.66 -6.28
C LEU A 102 -23.99 -9.88 -5.34
N GLY A 103 -24.16 -9.63 -4.04
CA GLY A 103 -24.16 -10.66 -2.99
C GLY A 103 -22.77 -10.97 -2.42
N ASP A 104 -21.70 -10.40 -2.97
CA ASP A 104 -20.33 -10.61 -2.50
C ASP A 104 -19.91 -9.52 -1.48
N THR A 105 -19.65 -9.94 -0.24
CA THR A 105 -19.15 -9.05 0.80
C THR A 105 -17.67 -8.69 0.68
N ALA A 106 -16.95 -9.38 -0.20
CA ALA A 106 -15.58 -9.06 -0.60
C ALA A 106 -15.52 -8.17 -1.85
N ALA A 107 -16.65 -7.74 -2.41
CA ALA A 107 -16.68 -6.84 -3.56
C ALA A 107 -15.87 -5.56 -3.29
N VAL A 108 -15.05 -5.16 -4.28
CA VAL A 108 -14.12 -4.03 -4.19
C VAL A 108 -14.42 -3.01 -5.28
N PHE A 109 -14.44 -1.74 -4.90
CA PHE A 109 -14.68 -0.62 -5.79
C PHE A 109 -13.52 0.36 -5.68
N ILE A 110 -12.80 0.57 -6.77
CA ILE A 110 -11.69 1.53 -6.84
C ILE A 110 -11.99 2.55 -7.92
N PHE A 111 -12.09 3.81 -7.51
CA PHE A 111 -12.31 4.95 -8.39
C PHE A 111 -11.02 5.75 -8.48
N ARG A 112 -10.47 5.90 -9.68
CA ARG A 112 -9.23 6.66 -9.92
C ARG A 112 -9.50 7.85 -10.82
N PHE A 113 -9.15 9.04 -10.35
CA PHE A 113 -9.27 10.29 -11.08
C PHE A 113 -7.88 10.84 -11.39
N GLY A 114 -7.59 11.08 -12.67
CA GLY A 114 -6.34 11.71 -13.12
C GLY A 114 -6.23 13.21 -12.80
N GLY A 115 -7.21 13.77 -12.08
CA GLY A 115 -7.22 15.13 -11.57
C GLY A 115 -8.13 15.23 -10.34
N ALA A 116 -8.60 16.45 -10.04
CA ALA A 116 -9.44 16.72 -8.88
C ALA A 116 -10.74 15.91 -8.88
N TYR A 117 -11.19 15.51 -7.69
CA TYR A 117 -12.45 14.79 -7.48
C TYR A 117 -13.40 15.63 -6.62
N THR A 118 -14.63 15.81 -7.10
CA THR A 118 -15.64 16.60 -6.39
C THR A 118 -16.91 15.81 -6.13
N VAL A 119 -17.60 16.09 -5.04
CA VAL A 119 -18.94 15.52 -4.79
C VAL A 119 -19.91 16.66 -4.57
N GLY A 120 -20.99 16.66 -5.36
CA GLY A 120 -22.06 17.65 -5.29
C GLY A 120 -22.79 17.62 -3.94
N ALA A 121 -23.42 18.75 -3.60
CA ALA A 121 -24.18 18.87 -2.36
C ALA A 121 -25.37 17.89 -2.38
N ALA A 122 -25.71 17.32 -1.24
CA ALA A 122 -26.78 16.33 -1.09
C ALA A 122 -26.62 15.05 -1.94
N SER A 123 -25.44 14.79 -2.52
CA SER A 123 -25.15 13.51 -3.16
C SER A 123 -25.08 12.37 -2.14
N SER A 124 -25.38 11.14 -2.58
CA SER A 124 -25.35 9.95 -1.73
C SER A 124 -24.71 8.77 -2.44
N VAL A 125 -23.73 8.14 -1.78
CA VAL A 125 -23.19 6.84 -2.16
C VAL A 125 -23.95 5.75 -1.40
N ILE A 126 -24.67 4.91 -2.13
CA ILE A 126 -25.58 3.89 -1.60
C ILE A 126 -24.95 2.51 -1.79
N LEU A 127 -24.91 1.70 -0.74
CA LEU A 127 -24.35 0.34 -0.80
C LEU A 127 -25.47 -0.68 -0.77
N ILE A 128 -25.49 -1.60 -1.73
CA ILE A 128 -26.46 -2.69 -1.79
C ILE A 128 -25.77 -4.04 -1.97
N ASN A 129 -26.53 -5.11 -1.67
CA ASN A 129 -26.18 -6.50 -1.94
C ASN A 129 -24.73 -6.87 -1.56
N GLY A 130 -24.34 -6.59 -0.30
CA GLY A 130 -23.04 -7.00 0.23
C GLY A 130 -21.90 -5.99 0.04
N ALA A 131 -22.09 -4.91 -0.73
CA ALA A 131 -21.09 -3.84 -0.80
C ALA A 131 -20.80 -3.23 0.59
N ARG A 132 -19.52 -2.96 0.89
CA ARG A 132 -19.05 -2.47 2.19
C ARG A 132 -18.14 -1.26 2.03
N ALA A 133 -18.31 -0.26 2.90
CA ALA A 133 -17.52 0.96 2.92
C ALA A 133 -16.00 0.73 3.03
N CYS A 134 -15.56 -0.29 3.77
CA CYS A 134 -14.14 -0.64 3.88
C CYS A 134 -13.47 -1.10 2.56
N ASN A 135 -14.26 -1.53 1.56
CA ASN A 135 -13.77 -2.03 0.28
C ASN A 135 -13.94 -0.99 -0.85
N ILE A 136 -14.19 0.26 -0.50
CA ILE A 136 -14.41 1.35 -1.44
C ILE A 136 -13.27 2.35 -1.31
N PHE A 137 -12.61 2.65 -2.43
CA PHE A 137 -11.46 3.53 -2.49
C PHE A 137 -11.66 4.60 -3.57
N TRP A 138 -11.44 5.85 -3.20
CA TRP A 138 -11.48 7.01 -4.08
C TRP A 138 -10.09 7.63 -4.11
N VAL A 139 -9.40 7.49 -5.24
CA VAL A 139 -8.02 7.96 -5.42
C VAL A 139 -8.02 9.08 -6.45
N SER A 140 -7.48 10.23 -6.07
CA SER A 140 -7.42 11.41 -6.95
C SER A 140 -5.98 11.90 -7.04
N GLU A 141 -5.51 12.14 -8.27
CA GLU A 141 -4.26 12.86 -8.55
C GLU A 141 -4.42 14.39 -8.38
N GLY A 142 -5.34 14.80 -7.52
CA GLY A 142 -5.71 16.18 -7.27
C GLY A 142 -6.55 16.31 -6.01
N ALA A 143 -7.08 17.52 -5.78
CA ALA A 143 -7.83 17.79 -4.57
C ALA A 143 -9.16 17.02 -4.55
N ILE A 144 -9.54 16.53 -3.38
CA ILE A 144 -10.85 15.95 -3.12
C ILE A 144 -11.70 16.96 -2.36
N SER A 145 -12.86 17.32 -2.91
CA SER A 145 -13.79 18.28 -2.28
C SER A 145 -15.20 17.71 -2.19
N ILE A 146 -15.67 17.45 -0.97
CA ILE A 146 -17.00 16.92 -0.69
C ILE A 146 -17.90 18.06 -0.21
N ALA A 147 -18.95 18.36 -0.97
CA ALA A 147 -19.87 19.44 -0.64
C ALA A 147 -20.79 19.09 0.55
N ALA A 148 -21.66 20.04 0.90
CA ALA A 148 -22.49 19.94 2.09
C ALA A 148 -23.55 18.84 1.97
N SER A 149 -23.94 18.28 3.12
CA SER A 149 -25.01 17.29 3.22
C SER A 149 -24.82 16.02 2.38
N THR A 150 -23.58 15.65 2.06
CA THR A 150 -23.26 14.43 1.31
C THR A 150 -23.21 13.20 2.23
N ILE A 151 -23.78 12.08 1.77
CA ILE A 151 -23.57 10.75 2.37
C ILE A 151 -22.47 10.03 1.58
N MET A 152 -21.30 9.85 2.20
CA MET A 152 -20.10 9.34 1.56
C MET A 152 -19.65 8.02 2.16
N LYS A 153 -19.24 7.08 1.31
CA LYS A 153 -18.75 5.75 1.69
C LYS A 153 -17.34 5.53 1.13
N GLY A 154 -16.42 5.03 1.95
CA GLY A 154 -15.09 4.61 1.50
C GLY A 154 -13.93 5.47 1.96
N THR A 155 -12.73 5.06 1.55
CA THR A 155 -11.48 5.72 1.85
C THR A 155 -11.11 6.69 0.73
N LEU A 156 -11.07 7.98 1.06
CA LEU A 156 -10.67 9.08 0.18
C LEU A 156 -9.15 9.29 0.29
N ILE A 157 -8.44 9.24 -0.83
CA ILE A 157 -6.99 9.44 -0.92
C ILE A 157 -6.70 10.51 -1.96
N ALA A 158 -6.29 11.70 -1.53
CA ALA A 158 -5.76 12.72 -2.42
C ALA A 158 -4.23 12.59 -2.50
N ASN A 159 -3.72 12.39 -3.71
CA ASN A 159 -2.29 12.41 -3.95
C ASN A 159 -1.82 13.84 -4.22
N ASN A 160 -0.84 14.33 -3.46
CA ASN A 160 -0.26 15.66 -3.59
C ASN A 160 -1.29 16.82 -3.60
N ALA A 161 -2.43 16.61 -2.95
CA ALA A 161 -3.46 17.63 -2.80
C ALA A 161 -4.28 17.48 -1.51
N ALA A 162 -5.12 18.48 -1.25
CA ALA A 162 -5.98 18.54 -0.08
C ALA A 162 -7.22 17.64 -0.19
N VAL A 163 -7.76 17.23 0.97
CA VAL A 163 -9.08 16.57 1.09
C VAL A 163 -9.96 17.43 1.98
N SER A 164 -11.18 17.74 1.55
CA SER A 164 -12.12 18.53 2.34
C SER A 164 -13.54 17.97 2.32
N MET A 165 -14.25 18.13 3.43
CA MET A 165 -15.68 17.85 3.54
C MET A 165 -16.39 19.05 4.19
N ALA A 166 -17.46 19.53 3.56
CA ALA A 166 -18.27 20.63 4.07
C ALA A 166 -19.27 20.18 5.14
N ALA A 167 -20.03 21.14 5.68
CA ALA A 167 -20.98 20.91 6.78
C ALA A 167 -22.10 19.92 6.41
N GLY A 168 -22.58 19.17 7.41
CA GLY A 168 -23.68 18.22 7.28
C GLY A 168 -23.33 16.92 6.57
N GLY A 169 -22.04 16.69 6.26
CA GLY A 169 -21.59 15.43 5.71
C GLY A 169 -21.76 14.24 6.67
N ASP A 170 -21.94 13.05 6.09
CA ASP A 170 -21.91 11.77 6.78
C ASP A 170 -20.89 10.86 6.05
N LEU A 171 -19.76 10.60 6.70
CA LEU A 171 -18.67 9.79 6.14
C LEU A 171 -18.50 8.47 6.90
N ASP A 172 -18.79 7.38 6.21
CA ASP A 172 -18.40 6.02 6.60
C ASP A 172 -17.10 5.68 5.88
N GLY A 173 -15.97 6.05 6.46
CA GLY A 173 -14.76 6.14 5.67
C GLY A 173 -13.54 6.76 6.33
N ARG A 174 -12.64 7.24 5.48
CA ARG A 174 -11.37 7.91 5.85
C ARG A 174 -11.08 9.05 4.88
N MET A 175 -10.40 10.08 5.35
CA MET A 175 -9.87 11.18 4.52
C MET A 175 -8.35 11.23 4.70
N LEU A 176 -7.63 10.88 3.64
CA LEU A 176 -6.18 10.68 3.65
C LEU A 176 -5.53 11.55 2.55
N SER A 177 -4.41 12.20 2.87
CA SER A 177 -3.63 12.97 1.90
C SER A 177 -2.14 12.60 1.96
N THR A 178 -1.51 12.39 0.81
CA THR A 178 -0.05 12.16 0.73
C THR A 178 0.75 13.46 0.81
N THR A 179 0.14 14.61 0.51
CA THR A 179 0.64 15.97 0.77
C THR A 179 -0.52 16.93 0.50
N GLY A 180 -0.97 17.66 1.51
CA GLY A 180 -2.12 18.55 1.43
C GLY A 180 -2.89 18.60 2.75
N ALA A 181 -3.65 19.68 2.94
CA ALA A 181 -4.48 19.82 4.13
C ALA A 181 -5.65 18.83 4.14
N VAL A 182 -6.05 18.39 5.33
CA VAL A 182 -7.33 17.70 5.55
C VAL A 182 -8.23 18.62 6.35
N ALA A 183 -9.33 19.06 5.74
CA ALA A 183 -10.26 20.02 6.35
C ALA A 183 -11.65 19.39 6.52
N TYR A 184 -12.22 19.49 7.72
CA TYR A 184 -13.49 18.89 8.06
C TYR A 184 -14.48 19.94 8.58
N GLY A 185 -15.66 20.01 7.97
CA GLY A 185 -16.78 20.82 8.43
C GLY A 185 -17.54 20.18 9.60
N PRO A 186 -18.52 20.88 10.18
CA PRO A 186 -19.43 20.31 11.18
C PRO A 186 -20.19 19.11 10.59
N ALA A 187 -19.78 17.89 10.92
CA ALA A 187 -20.26 16.68 10.25
C ALA A 187 -20.00 15.42 11.10
N ILE A 188 -20.45 14.27 10.60
CA ILE A 188 -20.26 12.96 11.25
C ILE A 188 -19.30 12.11 10.40
N ALA A 189 -18.26 11.56 11.01
CA ALA A 189 -17.44 10.53 10.37
C ALA A 189 -17.12 9.38 11.32
N TYR A 190 -17.05 8.18 10.79
CA TYR A 190 -16.64 6.99 11.51
C TYR A 190 -15.84 6.03 10.62
N ILE A 191 -14.89 5.33 11.22
CA ILE A 191 -14.13 4.28 10.53
C ILE A 191 -15.10 3.13 10.18
N PRO A 192 -15.08 2.62 8.93
CA PRO A 192 -15.90 1.48 8.53
C PRO A 192 -15.64 0.26 9.42
N THR A 193 -16.70 -0.29 10.01
CA THR A 193 -16.64 -1.52 10.81
C THR A 193 -16.75 -2.73 9.89
N CYS A 194 -15.62 -3.13 9.30
CA CYS A 194 -15.51 -4.42 8.64
C CYS A 194 -14.58 -5.29 9.46
N LEU A 195 -14.93 -6.59 9.61
CA LEU A 195 -14.01 -7.60 10.12
C LEU A 195 -12.69 -7.47 9.34
N ASN A 196 -11.57 -7.54 10.05
CA ASN A 196 -10.20 -7.10 9.69
C ASN A 196 -9.59 -7.66 8.38
N ASN A 197 -10.37 -8.31 7.50
CA ASN A 197 -10.00 -8.64 6.13
C ASN A 197 -10.43 -7.51 5.20
N ILE A 198 -9.55 -6.52 5.00
CA ILE A 198 -9.59 -5.77 3.74
C ILE A 198 -9.16 -6.77 2.67
N ALA A 199 -10.13 -7.38 1.98
CA ALA A 199 -9.87 -8.21 0.82
C ALA A 199 -9.52 -7.29 -0.36
N ILE A 200 -8.33 -6.68 -0.34
CA ILE A 200 -7.79 -6.10 -1.57
C ILE A 200 -7.55 -7.31 -2.49
N PRO A 201 -8.14 -7.37 -3.70
CA PRO A 201 -7.80 -8.43 -4.63
C PRO A 201 -6.28 -8.41 -4.80
N PRO A 202 -5.61 -9.58 -4.68
CA PRO A 202 -4.17 -9.62 -4.86
C PRO A 202 -3.85 -9.02 -6.25
N PRO A 203 -2.78 -8.20 -6.35
CA PRO A 203 -2.36 -7.66 -7.63
C PRO A 203 -2.24 -8.82 -8.64
N PRO A 204 -2.63 -8.62 -9.91
CA PRO A 204 -2.58 -9.69 -10.89
C PRO A 204 -1.16 -10.29 -10.96
N PRO A 205 -0.99 -11.56 -11.38
CA PRO A 205 0.29 -12.28 -11.35
C PRO A 205 1.41 -11.71 -12.25
N CYS A 206 1.30 -10.46 -12.71
CA CYS A 206 2.13 -9.89 -13.77
C CYS A 206 3.06 -8.75 -13.34
N CYS A 207 3.17 -8.40 -12.06
CA CYS A 207 4.10 -7.34 -11.67
C CYS A 207 5.47 -7.93 -11.30
N ASN A 208 6.45 -7.71 -12.17
CA ASN A 208 7.87 -7.85 -11.84
C ASN A 208 8.14 -7.23 -10.46
N PRO A 209 8.87 -7.89 -9.54
CA PRO A 209 9.14 -7.34 -8.22
C PRO A 209 9.76 -5.95 -8.35
N ASN A 210 9.14 -4.95 -7.72
CA ASN A 210 9.64 -3.58 -7.77
C ASN A 210 10.57 -3.35 -6.59
N PHE A 211 11.86 -3.43 -6.84
CA PHE A 211 12.89 -3.23 -5.84
C PHE A 211 13.05 -1.75 -5.43
N GLY A 212 12.52 -0.79 -6.20
CA GLY A 212 12.79 0.63 -5.97
C GLY A 212 14.29 0.90 -5.82
N SER A 213 14.66 1.70 -4.83
CA SER A 213 16.06 1.99 -4.50
C SER A 213 16.84 0.81 -3.89
N THR A 214 16.17 -0.24 -3.40
CA THR A 214 16.88 -1.42 -2.85
C THR A 214 17.67 -2.18 -3.90
N ILE A 215 17.35 -1.99 -5.20
CA ILE A 215 18.10 -2.59 -6.31
C ILE A 215 19.58 -2.17 -6.33
N ASN A 216 19.91 -1.04 -5.69
CA ASN A 216 21.27 -0.54 -5.63
C ASN A 216 22.12 -1.19 -4.52
N PHE A 217 21.53 -2.05 -3.69
CA PHE A 217 22.19 -2.68 -2.55
C PHE A 217 22.38 -4.19 -2.74
N VAL A 218 23.57 -4.70 -2.41
CA VAL A 218 23.85 -6.15 -2.34
C VAL A 218 23.63 -6.68 -0.93
N LEU A 219 23.89 -5.85 0.08
CA LEU A 219 23.61 -6.13 1.48
C LEU A 219 22.88 -4.93 2.07
N PHE A 220 21.67 -5.14 2.57
CA PHE A 220 20.92 -4.08 3.21
C PHE A 220 20.10 -4.62 4.37
N THR A 221 19.99 -3.82 5.43
CA THR A 221 19.03 -4.04 6.50
C THR A 221 18.33 -2.75 6.86
N ASN A 222 17.02 -2.81 7.07
CA ASN A 222 16.27 -1.68 7.59
C ASN A 222 16.49 -1.48 9.11
N ASN A 223 16.91 -2.53 9.82
CA ASN A 223 17.15 -2.53 11.25
C ASN A 223 18.04 -3.72 11.62
N GLY A 224 19.30 -3.43 11.90
CA GLY A 224 20.30 -4.41 12.28
C GLY A 224 21.71 -3.98 11.87
N ALA A 225 22.71 -4.63 12.45
CA ALA A 225 24.09 -4.45 12.02
C ALA A 225 24.35 -5.19 10.70
N VAL A 226 25.22 -4.64 9.87
CA VAL A 226 25.80 -5.32 8.70
C VAL A 226 27.28 -5.54 8.98
N SER A 227 27.67 -6.79 9.17
CA SER A 227 29.04 -7.14 9.58
C SER A 227 29.71 -8.09 8.60
N ASN A 228 31.00 -7.90 8.36
CA ASN A 228 31.86 -8.79 7.60
C ASN A 228 33.07 -9.24 8.44
N THR A 229 33.61 -10.42 8.17
CA THR A 229 34.70 -11.02 8.98
C THR A 229 35.93 -11.41 8.17
N GLY A 230 35.92 -11.24 6.84
CA GLY A 230 37.04 -11.64 5.98
C GLY A 230 37.11 -10.91 4.65
N ALA A 231 37.99 -11.36 3.77
CA ALA A 231 38.04 -10.84 2.41
C ALA A 231 36.72 -11.14 1.67
N SER A 232 36.19 -10.15 0.95
CA SER A 232 34.93 -10.25 0.21
C SER A 232 34.94 -9.29 -0.97
N ASN A 233 34.20 -9.60 -2.02
CA ASN A 233 34.03 -8.72 -3.19
C ASN A 233 32.54 -8.42 -3.38
N LEU A 234 32.17 -7.15 -3.30
CA LEU A 234 30.79 -6.67 -3.39
C LEU A 234 30.67 -5.70 -4.56
N SER A 235 29.74 -5.96 -5.47
CA SER A 235 29.62 -5.28 -6.75
C SER A 235 28.85 -3.96 -6.71
N VAL A 236 28.00 -3.76 -5.70
CA VAL A 236 27.17 -2.56 -5.51
C VAL A 236 27.17 -2.11 -4.04
N ASN A 237 26.23 -1.25 -3.64
CA ASN A 237 26.22 -0.63 -2.32
C ASN A 237 25.90 -1.64 -1.20
N LEU A 238 26.30 -1.31 0.02
CA LEU A 238 25.80 -1.96 1.22
C LEU A 238 25.33 -0.94 2.23
N GLY A 239 24.36 -1.28 3.07
CA GLY A 239 23.84 -0.30 4.02
C GLY A 239 23.01 -0.82 5.18
N SER A 240 22.86 0.04 6.17
CA SER A 240 21.95 -0.14 7.31
C SER A 240 21.22 1.16 7.57
N ASP A 241 19.89 1.10 7.63
CA ASP A 241 19.10 2.27 8.05
C ASP A 241 19.16 2.50 9.56
N LEU A 242 19.24 1.42 10.34
CA LEU A 242 19.35 1.47 11.79
C LEU A 242 20.28 0.35 12.27
N GLY A 243 21.56 0.68 12.43
CA GLY A 243 22.56 -0.26 12.95
C GLY A 243 23.99 0.13 12.57
N VAL A 244 24.95 -0.68 12.99
CA VAL A 244 26.37 -0.43 12.71
C VAL A 244 26.80 -1.26 11.50
N ILE A 245 27.63 -0.64 10.66
CA ILE A 245 28.32 -1.34 9.58
C ILE A 245 29.79 -1.53 9.99
N SER A 246 30.29 -2.77 9.99
CA SER A 246 31.64 -3.06 10.49
C SER A 246 32.32 -4.24 9.78
N GLY A 247 33.65 -4.27 9.79
CA GLY A 247 34.43 -5.43 9.33
C GLY A 247 34.65 -5.53 7.82
N PHE A 248 34.39 -4.46 7.07
CA PHE A 248 34.62 -4.37 5.62
C PHE A 248 36.03 -3.88 5.24
N GLY A 249 36.97 -3.76 6.19
CA GLY A 249 38.30 -3.21 5.94
C GLY A 249 39.18 -4.01 4.97
N THR A 250 38.94 -5.32 4.86
CA THR A 250 39.61 -6.21 3.89
C THR A 250 38.73 -6.56 2.69
N ALA A 251 37.54 -5.95 2.57
CA ALA A 251 36.62 -6.19 1.48
C ALA A 251 36.86 -5.21 0.34
N THR A 252 36.68 -5.67 -0.89
CA THR A 252 36.55 -4.81 -2.06
C THR A 252 35.08 -4.48 -2.24
N VAL A 253 34.70 -3.22 -2.06
CA VAL A 253 33.34 -2.73 -2.30
C VAL A 253 33.39 -1.77 -3.48
N SER A 254 32.81 -2.16 -4.61
CA SER A 254 32.76 -1.31 -5.81
C SER A 254 31.72 -0.19 -5.70
N GLY A 255 30.71 -0.35 -4.82
CA GLY A 255 29.70 0.65 -4.51
C GLY A 255 30.01 1.49 -3.28
N THR A 256 28.99 2.16 -2.73
CA THR A 256 29.07 2.97 -1.51
C THR A 256 28.62 2.20 -0.27
N ILE A 257 29.16 2.62 0.89
CA ILE A 257 28.67 2.18 2.20
C ILE A 257 27.73 3.27 2.72
N GLU A 258 26.43 2.97 2.76
CA GLU A 258 25.38 3.91 3.18
C GLU A 258 24.92 3.56 4.60
N ASN A 259 24.99 4.51 5.54
CA ASN A 259 24.62 4.26 6.93
C ASN A 259 23.77 5.38 7.51
N ALA A 260 22.57 5.05 7.98
CA ALA A 260 21.64 5.95 8.66
C ALA A 260 21.49 7.31 7.95
N ASN A 261 21.21 7.29 6.66
CA ASN A 261 21.11 8.48 5.81
C ASN A 261 19.87 8.45 4.91
N ALA A 262 19.70 9.47 4.08
CA ALA A 262 18.53 9.58 3.21
C ALA A 262 18.40 8.42 2.21
N VAL A 263 19.52 7.84 1.76
CA VAL A 263 19.52 6.69 0.84
C VAL A 263 19.02 5.44 1.55
N THR A 264 19.50 5.15 2.75
CA THR A 264 19.03 3.99 3.54
C THR A 264 17.58 4.14 3.99
N ALA A 265 17.15 5.37 4.29
CA ALA A 265 15.77 5.66 4.66
C ALA A 265 14.80 5.37 3.50
N GLN A 266 15.17 5.75 2.27
CA GLN A 266 14.38 5.41 1.08
C GLN A 266 14.42 3.90 0.79
N ALA A 267 15.60 3.26 0.89
CA ALA A 267 15.75 1.82 0.68
C ALA A 267 14.91 1.01 1.67
N LYS A 268 14.76 1.45 2.92
CA LYS A 268 13.85 0.83 3.88
C LYS A 268 12.38 0.88 3.45
N ILE A 269 11.94 2.02 2.94
CA ILE A 269 10.56 2.18 2.45
C ILE A 269 10.33 1.22 1.28
N ASP A 270 11.26 1.22 0.32
CA ASP A 270 11.16 0.38 -0.87
C ASP A 270 11.28 -1.12 -0.53
N LEU A 271 12.11 -1.50 0.45
CA LEU A 271 12.21 -2.88 0.94
C LEU A 271 10.89 -3.36 1.56
N ASN A 272 10.26 -2.54 2.39
CA ASN A 272 8.97 -2.86 2.99
C ASN A 272 7.88 -2.99 1.91
N SER A 273 7.91 -2.09 0.91
CA SER A 273 6.99 -2.15 -0.24
C SER A 273 7.16 -3.43 -1.05
N LEU A 274 8.41 -3.79 -1.39
CA LEU A 274 8.77 -5.02 -2.07
C LEU A 274 8.33 -6.26 -1.27
N TYR A 275 8.64 -6.31 0.03
CA TYR A 275 8.23 -7.41 0.89
C TYR A 275 6.72 -7.61 0.89
N ASN A 276 5.95 -6.52 1.01
CA ASN A 276 4.49 -6.58 0.99
C ASN A 276 3.96 -7.03 -0.37
N GLN A 277 4.52 -6.51 -1.47
CA GLN A 277 4.18 -6.94 -2.83
C GLN A 277 4.37 -8.45 -2.99
N LEU A 278 5.55 -8.97 -2.61
CA LEU A 278 5.87 -10.39 -2.71
C LEU A 278 4.98 -11.25 -1.79
N SER A 279 4.66 -10.75 -0.60
CA SER A 279 3.84 -11.45 0.40
C SER A 279 2.38 -11.64 -0.03
N ILE A 280 1.86 -10.79 -0.91
CA ILE A 280 0.49 -10.91 -1.44
C ILE A 280 0.45 -11.48 -2.86
N THR A 281 1.60 -11.77 -3.47
CA THR A 281 1.65 -12.32 -4.83
C THR A 281 0.95 -13.69 -4.84
N PRO A 282 -0.03 -13.93 -5.76
CA PRO A 282 -0.79 -15.16 -5.82
C PRO A 282 0.10 -16.41 -5.87
N VAL A 283 -0.15 -17.36 -4.97
CA VAL A 283 0.61 -18.62 -4.90
C VAL A 283 0.20 -19.53 -6.05
N THR A 284 1.17 -20.03 -6.81
CA THR A 284 0.94 -21.01 -7.88
C THR A 284 1.27 -22.43 -7.43
N ASN A 285 2.07 -22.60 -6.37
CA ASN A 285 2.39 -23.88 -5.77
C ASN A 285 2.42 -23.78 -4.24
N ASN A 286 1.54 -24.51 -3.56
CA ASN A 286 1.45 -24.58 -2.10
C ASN A 286 1.66 -26.01 -1.56
N SER A 287 2.11 -26.94 -2.40
CA SER A 287 2.25 -28.36 -2.08
C SER A 287 3.71 -28.84 -2.12
N HIS A 288 4.64 -28.00 -2.54
CA HIS A 288 6.07 -28.30 -2.52
C HIS A 288 6.57 -28.50 -1.08
N ALA A 289 7.51 -29.43 -0.90
CA ALA A 289 8.05 -29.77 0.41
C ALA A 289 9.02 -28.68 0.91
N ALA A 290 9.20 -28.56 2.23
CA ALA A 290 10.11 -27.54 2.77
C ALA A 290 11.61 -27.78 2.43
N ALA A 291 11.95 -28.94 1.88
CA ALA A 291 13.30 -29.26 1.44
C ALA A 291 13.43 -29.05 -0.08
N PHE A 292 14.27 -28.08 -0.45
CA PHE A 292 14.67 -27.80 -1.82
C PHE A 292 16.01 -28.47 -2.17
N GLY A 293 16.23 -28.67 -3.47
CA GLY A 293 17.47 -29.17 -4.05
C GLY A 293 17.41 -30.66 -4.42
N GLY A 294 18.46 -31.42 -4.11
CA GLY A 294 18.55 -32.84 -4.46
C GLY A 294 18.57 -33.13 -5.97
N GLY A 295 18.89 -32.13 -6.80
CA GLY A 295 18.85 -32.22 -8.26
C GLY A 295 17.48 -31.90 -8.87
N GLU A 296 16.52 -31.41 -8.08
CA GLU A 296 15.20 -31.05 -8.60
C GLU A 296 15.24 -29.89 -9.60
N THR A 297 14.22 -29.84 -10.46
CA THR A 297 13.98 -28.74 -11.39
C THR A 297 12.60 -28.15 -11.15
N LEU A 298 12.54 -26.84 -10.90
CA LEU A 298 11.32 -26.08 -10.70
C LEU A 298 11.02 -25.21 -11.91
N ASN A 299 9.75 -25.13 -12.27
CA ASN A 299 9.27 -24.19 -13.30
C ASN A 299 8.92 -22.84 -12.66
N THR A 300 8.74 -21.82 -13.50
CA THR A 300 8.33 -20.47 -13.06
C THR A 300 7.09 -20.53 -12.17
N GLY A 301 7.06 -19.70 -11.12
CA GLY A 301 5.93 -19.65 -10.21
C GLY A 301 6.24 -19.05 -8.85
N VAL A 302 5.19 -19.00 -8.03
CA VAL A 302 5.19 -18.54 -6.65
C VAL A 302 4.98 -19.74 -5.76
N TYR A 303 6.03 -20.16 -5.07
CA TYR A 303 6.07 -21.29 -4.16
C TYR A 303 5.85 -20.80 -2.73
N TYR A 304 4.90 -21.38 -2.02
CA TYR A 304 4.63 -21.08 -0.62
C TYR A 304 4.95 -22.28 0.27
N ILE A 305 5.85 -22.08 1.22
CA ILE A 305 6.24 -23.06 2.23
C ILE A 305 5.79 -22.54 3.59
N GLY A 306 4.80 -23.21 4.20
CA GLY A 306 4.22 -22.80 5.49
C GLY A 306 5.08 -23.10 6.72
N SER A 307 6.38 -23.36 6.56
CA SER A 307 7.32 -23.72 7.63
C SER A 307 8.75 -23.30 7.29
N ALA A 308 9.69 -23.51 8.22
CA ALA A 308 11.11 -23.36 7.94
C ALA A 308 11.53 -24.28 6.79
N ALA A 309 12.37 -23.78 5.90
CA ALA A 309 12.79 -24.46 4.68
C ALA A 309 14.31 -24.58 4.58
N SER A 310 14.77 -25.49 3.73
CA SER A 310 16.19 -25.71 3.51
C SER A 310 16.51 -25.96 2.04
N LEU A 311 17.70 -25.56 1.59
CA LEU A 311 18.27 -25.96 0.30
C LEU A 311 19.49 -26.86 0.53
N ALA A 312 19.49 -28.04 -0.10
CA ALA A 312 20.63 -28.95 -0.10
C ALA A 312 20.93 -29.52 -1.50
N GLY A 313 22.17 -29.38 -1.97
CA GLY A 313 22.57 -29.82 -3.30
C GLY A 313 22.13 -28.85 -4.41
N THR A 314 21.87 -29.37 -5.60
CA THR A 314 21.51 -28.54 -6.77
C THR A 314 20.00 -28.34 -6.87
N LEU A 315 19.58 -27.09 -7.06
CA LEU A 315 18.23 -26.70 -7.49
C LEU A 315 18.33 -26.07 -8.88
N THR A 316 17.53 -26.53 -9.84
CA THR A 316 17.47 -25.93 -11.19
C THR A 316 16.17 -25.14 -11.36
N LEU A 317 16.27 -23.88 -11.76
CA LEU A 317 15.13 -23.02 -12.11
C LEU A 317 15.00 -22.97 -13.63
N ASN A 318 13.98 -23.62 -14.17
CA ASN A 318 13.72 -23.71 -15.60
C ASN A 318 12.74 -22.62 -16.03
N ALA A 319 13.25 -21.62 -16.75
CA ALA A 319 12.47 -20.52 -17.28
C ALA A 319 11.62 -20.90 -18.51
N GLN A 320 11.78 -22.13 -19.02
CA GLN A 320 10.99 -22.71 -20.12
C GLN A 320 11.02 -21.85 -21.39
N GLY A 321 12.14 -21.17 -21.66
CA GLY A 321 12.32 -20.28 -22.80
C GLY A 321 11.76 -18.87 -22.60
N ASN A 322 11.25 -18.54 -21.41
CA ASN A 322 10.77 -17.21 -21.08
C ASN A 322 11.86 -16.40 -20.35
N PRO A 323 12.51 -15.43 -21.01
CA PRO A 323 13.56 -14.60 -20.37
C PRO A 323 13.01 -13.71 -19.24
N ASN A 324 11.70 -13.53 -19.16
CA ASN A 324 11.02 -12.79 -18.10
C ASN A 324 10.39 -13.73 -17.06
N ALA A 325 10.80 -15.00 -16.98
CA ALA A 325 10.31 -15.93 -15.98
C ALA A 325 10.64 -15.45 -14.56
N ILE A 326 9.65 -15.56 -13.68
CA ILE A 326 9.77 -15.13 -12.29
C ILE A 326 9.64 -16.34 -11.37
N PHE A 327 10.50 -16.41 -10.36
CA PHE A 327 10.47 -17.43 -9.31
C PHE A 327 10.40 -16.71 -7.97
N ILE A 328 9.32 -16.94 -7.22
CA ILE A 328 9.13 -16.35 -5.89
C ILE A 328 9.00 -17.49 -4.89
N PHE A 329 9.85 -17.50 -3.86
CA PHE A 329 9.82 -18.48 -2.78
C PHE A 329 9.41 -17.78 -1.48
N ARG A 330 8.17 -17.99 -1.05
CA ARG A 330 7.60 -17.46 0.19
C ARG A 330 7.74 -18.52 1.28
N ILE A 331 8.62 -18.28 2.25
CA ILE A 331 8.94 -19.23 3.33
C ILE A 331 8.47 -18.64 4.66
N LEU A 332 7.55 -19.33 5.33
CA LEU A 332 7.09 -18.98 6.67
C LEU A 332 7.99 -19.64 7.72
N GLY A 333 9.20 -19.12 7.86
CA GLY A 333 10.19 -19.61 8.82
C GLY A 333 11.62 -19.31 8.39
N ALA A 334 12.57 -19.88 9.12
CA ALA A 334 13.99 -19.78 8.74
C ALA A 334 14.24 -20.47 7.39
N PHE A 335 15.16 -19.92 6.60
CA PHE A 335 15.69 -20.57 5.41
C PHE A 335 17.18 -20.87 5.64
N SER A 336 17.57 -22.13 5.47
CA SER A 336 18.97 -22.57 5.63
C SER A 336 19.50 -23.21 4.36
N VAL A 337 20.79 -23.03 4.08
CA VAL A 337 21.43 -23.61 2.89
C VAL A 337 22.60 -24.49 3.32
N ALA A 338 22.61 -25.75 2.88
CA ALA A 338 23.71 -26.66 3.13
C ALA A 338 24.95 -26.26 2.31
N ALA A 339 26.14 -26.59 2.81
CA ALA A 339 27.39 -26.35 2.10
C ALA A 339 27.38 -26.96 0.69
N ASN A 340 28.00 -26.27 -0.27
CA ASN A 340 28.08 -26.66 -1.68
C ASN A 340 26.74 -26.75 -2.44
N SER A 341 25.64 -26.23 -1.86
CA SER A 341 24.39 -26.14 -2.61
C SER A 341 24.51 -25.11 -3.75
N THR A 342 23.81 -25.36 -4.85
CA THR A 342 23.86 -24.50 -6.04
C THR A 342 22.47 -24.26 -6.59
N ILE A 343 22.25 -23.06 -7.14
CA ILE A 343 21.06 -22.74 -7.93
C ILE A 343 21.53 -22.54 -9.37
N LEU A 344 20.95 -23.32 -10.29
CA LEU A 344 21.21 -23.21 -11.73
C LEU A 344 20.00 -22.58 -12.42
N MET A 345 20.25 -21.71 -13.38
CA MET A 345 19.22 -21.18 -14.27
C MET A 345 19.26 -21.96 -15.58
N LEU A 346 18.10 -22.41 -16.07
CA LEU A 346 17.97 -23.19 -17.29
C LEU A 346 16.90 -22.59 -18.21
N ASN A 347 17.19 -22.54 -19.51
CA ASN A 347 16.31 -22.04 -20.58
C ASN A 347 15.77 -20.62 -20.33
#